data_AF-A0A933LNA1-F1
#
_entry.id   AF-A0A933LNA1-F1
#
_cell.length_a   1.000
_cell.length_b   1.000
_cell.length_c   1.000
_cell.angle_alpha   90.00
_cell.angle_beta   90.00
_cell.angle_gamma   90.00
#
_symmetry.space_group_name_H-M   'P 1'
#
loop_
_entity.id
_entity.type
_entity.pdbx_description
1 polymer ?
#
loop_
_entity_poly.entity_id
_entity_poly.type
_entity_poly.pdbx_seq_one_letter_code
_entity_poly.pdbx_strand_id
1 'polypeptide(L)'
;MAVRVVRLGDPNALDAPFRFKKGDRVAWKRWDGSPDIEFSGTIVSGICEYVPGGGAYRDRYVIERKDGFYFGADQLDLIKLE
;
A
#
# COMPACT_ATOMS: atom_id res chain seq x y z
N MET A 1 -7.17 -14.69 -18.66
CA MET A 1 -7.37 -13.30 -18.18
C MET A 1 -6.02 -12.61 -18.13
N ALA A 2 -5.89 -11.38 -18.61
CA ALA A 2 -4.63 -10.66 -18.61
C ALA A 2 -4.44 -9.94 -17.27
N VAL A 3 -3.32 -10.19 -16.59
CA VAL A 3 -2.93 -9.45 -15.37
C VAL A 3 -2.37 -8.09 -15.81
N ARG A 4 -2.82 -7.02 -15.16
CA ARG A 4 -2.25 -5.67 -15.31
C ARG A 4 -1.42 -5.32 -14.10
N VAL A 5 -0.30 -4.65 -14.35
CA VAL A 5 0.55 -4.09 -13.30
C VAL A 5 0.54 -2.58 -13.43
N VAL A 6 0.23 -1.89 -12.35
CA VAL A 6 0.11 -0.43 -12.31
C VAL A 6 0.81 0.13 -11.10
N ARG A 7 1.25 1.39 -11.21
CA ARG A 7 1.95 2.11 -10.14
C ARG A 7 0.99 3.01 -9.38
N LEU A 8 1.24 3.16 -8.09
CA LEU A 8 0.46 4.06 -7.24
C LEU A 8 0.61 5.52 -7.73
N GLY A 9 -0.53 6.17 -7.99
CA GLY A 9 -0.60 7.52 -8.52
C GLY A 9 -0.47 7.63 -10.04
N ASP A 10 -0.48 6.51 -10.78
CA ASP A 10 -0.62 6.55 -12.23
C ASP A 10 -2.03 7.04 -12.61
N PRO A 11 -2.15 8.15 -13.36
CA PRO A 11 -3.46 8.71 -13.74
C PRO A 11 -4.27 7.77 -14.65
N ASN A 12 -3.62 6.81 -15.30
CA ASN A 12 -4.27 5.83 -16.18
C ASN A 12 -4.73 4.58 -15.43
N ALA A 13 -4.44 4.47 -14.13
CA ALA A 13 -4.75 3.31 -13.29
C ALA A 13 -6.00 3.53 -12.44
N LEU A 14 -7.06 4.10 -13.02
CA LEU A 14 -8.31 4.44 -12.32
C LEU A 14 -9.01 3.22 -11.68
N ASP A 15 -8.88 2.05 -12.30
CA ASP A 15 -9.52 0.81 -11.85
C ASP A 15 -8.64 -0.02 -10.89
N ALA A 16 -7.47 0.48 -10.53
CA ALA A 16 -6.54 -0.23 -9.68
C ALA A 16 -7.02 -0.22 -8.21
N PRO A 17 -7.11 -1.37 -7.54
CA PRO A 17 -7.65 -1.47 -6.18
C PRO A 17 -6.65 -1.04 -5.09
N PHE A 18 -6.01 0.13 -5.25
CA PHE A 18 -5.18 0.70 -4.19
C PHE A 18 -6.05 1.23 -3.05
N ARG A 19 -5.87 0.68 -1.84
CA ARG A 19 -6.55 1.15 -0.62
C ARG A 19 -5.95 2.44 -0.06
N PHE A 20 -4.64 2.60 -0.18
CA PHE A 20 -3.92 3.75 0.34
C PHE A 20 -3.35 4.64 -0.79
N LYS A 21 -3.10 5.91 -0.47
CA LYS A 21 -2.57 6.91 -1.40
C LYS A 21 -1.15 7.32 -1.02
N LYS A 22 -0.41 7.89 -1.99
CA LYS A 22 0.85 8.57 -1.69
C LYS A 22 0.60 9.70 -0.69
N GLY A 23 1.45 9.81 0.32
CA GLY A 23 1.32 10.76 1.40
C GLY A 23 0.48 10.27 2.59
N ASP A 24 -0.23 9.15 2.47
CA ASP A 24 -0.93 8.57 3.62
C ASP A 24 0.10 8.11 4.67
N ARG A 25 -0.13 8.51 5.92
CA ARG A 25 0.58 7.96 7.08
C ARG A 25 -0.01 6.61 7.46
N VAL A 26 0.85 5.62 7.63
CA VAL A 26 0.47 4.26 7.98
C VAL A 26 1.41 3.68 9.03
N ALA A 27 0.97 2.62 9.68
CA ALA A 27 1.78 1.76 10.51
C ALA A 27 1.57 0.30 10.13
N TRP A 28 2.51 -0.56 10.49
CA TRP A 28 2.26 -1.99 10.49
C TRP A 28 1.13 -2.33 11.47
N LYS A 29 0.27 -3.26 11.06
CA LYS A 29 -0.83 -3.76 11.86
C LYS A 29 -0.34 -4.95 12.65
N ARG A 30 -0.39 -4.85 13.98
CA ARG A 30 -0.06 -5.95 14.89
C ARG A 30 -1.13 -7.03 14.83
N TRP A 31 -0.82 -8.18 15.43
CA TRP A 31 -1.73 -9.33 15.50
C TRP A 31 -3.06 -9.01 16.22
N ASP A 32 -3.06 -8.04 17.13
CA ASP A 32 -4.24 -7.54 17.86
C ASP A 32 -4.99 -6.44 17.09
N GLY A 33 -4.54 -6.08 15.88
CA GLY A 33 -5.12 -5.03 15.05
C GLY A 33 -4.64 -3.62 15.40
N SER A 34 -3.83 -3.44 16.44
CA SER A 34 -3.28 -2.14 16.82
C SER A 34 -2.14 -1.69 15.90
N PRO A 35 -1.89 -0.37 15.77
CA PRO A 35 -0.78 0.15 14.99
C PRO A 35 0.57 -0.06 15.72
N ASP A 36 1.55 -0.58 15.00
CA ASP A 36 2.95 -0.58 15.42
C ASP A 36 3.62 0.75 15.07
N ILE A 37 3.70 1.65 16.06
CA ILE A 37 4.22 3.01 15.85
C ILE A 37 5.72 3.02 15.49
N GLU A 38 6.49 2.03 15.94
CA GLU A 38 7.90 1.89 15.59
C GLU A 38 8.09 1.58 14.09
N PHE A 39 7.08 0.97 13.47
CA PHE A 39 7.00 0.71 12.04
C PHE A 39 5.99 1.64 11.36
N SER A 40 5.90 2.89 11.83
CA SER A 40 5.09 3.93 11.17
C SER A 40 5.90 4.75 10.17
N GLY A 41 5.22 5.18 9.11
CA GLY A 41 5.82 6.00 8.07
C GLY A 41 4.78 6.56 7.11
N THR A 42 5.26 7.07 5.99
CA THR A 42 4.45 7.68 4.93
C THR A 42 4.57 6.86 3.66
N ILE A 43 3.46 6.60 2.99
CA ILE A 43 3.48 5.90 1.69
C ILE A 43 4.10 6.82 0.64
N VAL A 44 5.18 6.35 0.02
CA VAL A 44 5.90 7.07 -1.05
C VAL A 44 5.71 6.43 -2.41
N SER A 45 5.40 5.13 -2.46
CA SER A 45 5.18 4.39 -3.71
C SER A 45 4.34 3.14 -3.48
N GLY A 46 3.96 2.48 -4.57
CA GLY A 46 3.30 1.19 -4.54
C GLY A 46 3.08 0.63 -5.93
N ILE A 47 2.86 -0.67 -6.00
CA ILE A 47 2.44 -1.39 -7.20
C ILE A 47 1.21 -2.23 -6.90
N CYS A 48 0.37 -2.43 -7.91
CA CYS A 48 -0.75 -3.34 -7.83
C CYS A 48 -0.79 -4.20 -9.10
N GLU A 49 -0.87 -5.50 -8.89
CA GLU A 49 -1.14 -6.51 -9.90
C GLU A 49 -2.62 -6.90 -9.78
N TYR A 50 -3.41 -6.70 -10.82
CA TYR A 50 -4.85 -6.97 -10.77
C TYR A 50 -5.40 -7.49 -12.10
N VAL A 51 -6.55 -8.15 -12.04
CA VAL A 51 -7.32 -8.56 -13.22
C VAL A 51 -8.42 -7.54 -13.50
N PRO A 52 -8.40 -6.86 -14.66
CA PRO A 52 -9.49 -5.96 -15.05
C PRO A 52 -10.81 -6.73 -15.19
N GLY A 53 -11.90 -6.19 -14.63
CA GLY A 53 -13.20 -6.86 -14.57
C GLY A 53 -13.43 -7.71 -13.32
N GLY A 54 -12.52 -7.65 -12.34
CA GLY A 54 -12.66 -8.30 -11.04
C GLY A 54 -11.82 -9.57 -10.90
N GLY A 55 -11.56 -9.96 -9.65
CA GLY A 55 -10.76 -11.13 -9.31
C GLY A 55 -9.70 -10.83 -8.25
N ALA A 56 -8.75 -11.76 -8.11
CA ALA A 56 -7.63 -11.58 -7.20
C ALA A 56 -6.76 -10.41 -7.65
N TYR A 57 -6.23 -9.69 -6.66
CA TYR A 57 -5.21 -8.68 -6.86
C TYR A 57 -4.15 -8.82 -5.77
N ARG A 58 -2.96 -8.32 -6.06
CA ARG A 58 -1.85 -8.23 -5.13
C ARG A 58 -1.32 -6.82 -5.17
N ASP A 59 -1.21 -6.20 -4.02
CA ASP A 59 -0.68 -4.87 -3.87
C ASP A 59 0.54 -4.90 -2.96
N ARG A 60 1.46 -3.96 -3.19
CA ARG A 60 2.62 -3.74 -2.32
C ARG A 60 2.94 -2.27 -2.28
N TYR A 61 3.04 -1.73 -1.08
CA TYR A 61 3.40 -0.34 -0.84
C TYR A 61 4.86 -0.22 -0.44
N VAL A 62 5.42 0.96 -0.65
CA VAL A 62 6.72 1.38 -0.10
C VAL A 62 6.45 2.53 0.86
N ILE A 63 6.92 2.35 2.10
CA ILE A 63 6.70 3.25 3.21
C ILE A 63 8.05 3.82 3.63
N GLU A 64 8.14 5.14 3.73
CA GLU A 64 9.28 5.87 4.27
C GLU A 64 9.02 6.20 5.75
N ARG A 65 9.91 5.72 6.61
CA ARG A 65 9.90 6.03 8.04
C ARG A 65 10.57 7.40 8.31
N LYS A 66 10.31 7.97 9.48
CA LYS A 66 10.90 9.26 9.90
C LYS A 66 12.43 9.24 10.02
N ASP A 67 13.02 8.07 10.24
CA ASP A 67 14.46 7.85 10.30
C ASP A 67 15.10 7.66 8.91
N GLY A 68 14.32 7.80 7.83
CA GLY A 68 14.79 7.63 6.45
C GLY A 68 14.86 6.18 5.98
N PHE A 69 14.49 5.21 6.81
CA PHE A 69 14.41 3.81 6.38
C PHE A 69 13.14 3.55 5.57
N TYR A 70 13.27 2.64 4.61
CA TYR A 70 12.14 2.18 3.79
C TYR A 70 11.79 0.74 4.12
N PHE A 71 10.50 0.44 4.13
CA PHE A 71 10.02 -0.94 4.14
C PHE A 71 8.86 -1.13 3.18
N GLY A 72 8.69 -2.38 2.74
CA GLY A 72 7.58 -2.78 1.89
C GLY A 72 6.56 -3.58 2.67
N ALA A 73 5.27 -3.33 2.43
CA ALA A 73 4.18 -4.06 3.09
C ALA A 73 2.98 -4.17 2.14
N ASP A 74 2.21 -5.25 2.31
CA ASP A 74 0.96 -5.45 1.59
C ASP A 74 -0.16 -4.69 2.34
N GLN A 75 -1.27 -4.35 1.67
CA GLN A 75 -2.34 -3.56 2.32
C GLN A 75 -2.88 -4.17 3.61
N LEU A 76 -2.87 -5.50 3.71
CA LEU A 76 -3.48 -6.23 4.82
C LEU A 76 -2.63 -6.06 6.09
N ASP A 77 -1.35 -5.78 5.92
CA ASP A 77 -0.40 -5.57 7.00
C ASP A 77 -0.38 -4.11 7.45
N LEU A 78 -1.15 -3.21 6.82
CA LEU A 78 -1.10 -1.78 7.09
C LEU A 78 -2.41 -1.26 7.71
N ILE A 79 -2.26 -0.29 8.60
CA ILE A 79 -3.36 0.52 9.13
C ILE A 79 -3.05 2.00 8.92
N LYS A 80 -4.05 2.77 8.49
CA LYS A 80 -3.91 4.23 8.31
C LYS A 80 -3.85 4.93 9.66
N LEU A 81 -2.94 5.88 9.79
CA LEU A 81 -2.85 6.80 10.92
C LEU A 81 -3.47 8.13 10.48
N GLU A 82 -4.38 8.68 11.28
CA GLU A 82 -5.08 9.94 11.02
C GLU A 82 -4.14 11.14 10.80
#